data_AF-A0A4Q3SJ42-F1
#
_entry.id   AF-A0A4Q3SJ42-F1
#
_cell.length_a   1.000
_cell.length_b   1.000
_cell.length_c   1.000
_cell.angle_alpha   90.00
_cell.angle_beta   90.00
_cell.angle_gamma   90.00
#
_symmetry.space_group_name_H-M   'P 1'
#
loop_
_entity.id
_entity.type
_entity.pdbx_description
1 polymer ?
#
loop_
_entity_poly.entity_id
_entity_poly.type
_entity_poly.pdbx_seq_one_letter_code
_entity_poly.pdbx_strand_id
1 'polypeptide(L)'
;MPSIYPNEVKPNGQIEIPFGNERAFLAPLSIMKIPGIGKETGYKFLKMGVETVRMLSDIPVVLLRNLMGKTGEELWRRSRGIDESPVIPYHEQKSISTENTFQQDTIDMSFLDAELVRMTEKIAFELRNQNRLTGCITVKIRYSDFETHTIQKTVPYTNGDLILVKTVREIFRKLYERRLLIRLIGVRFTHLIAGTYQINMFQDTSELIHLYHAVDSIKNQFGAGVLSSAAAIQQRQPGKSGNEDGARKSIPQPQSTSIYKSAFSKDRYPGAKYDLGKGINFARLAAPTPNQIDPSPAD
;
A
#
# COMPACT_ATOMS: atom_id res chain seq x y z
N MET A 1 22.91 -6.09 -13.39
CA MET A 1 23.93 -5.15 -12.85
C MET A 1 23.58 -4.87 -11.40
N PRO A 2 24.36 -5.36 -10.42
CA PRO A 2 23.99 -5.34 -9.00
C PRO A 2 24.08 -3.94 -8.36
N SER A 3 23.07 -3.53 -7.57
CA SER A 3 22.84 -2.18 -6.99
C SER A 3 23.91 -1.60 -6.00
N ILE A 4 25.17 -2.02 -6.08
CA ILE A 4 26.27 -1.62 -5.17
C ILE A 4 26.80 -0.22 -5.50
N TYR A 5 26.60 0.21 -6.74
CA TYR A 5 27.11 1.46 -7.34
C TYR A 5 26.84 2.78 -6.60
N PRO A 6 25.66 3.05 -6.00
CA PRO A 6 25.29 4.44 -5.68
C PRO A 6 26.09 5.10 -4.56
N ASN A 7 26.77 4.34 -3.69
CA ASN A 7 27.35 4.91 -2.46
C ASN A 7 28.86 5.18 -2.52
N GLU A 8 29.59 4.65 -3.50
CA GLU A 8 31.05 4.83 -3.57
C GLU A 8 31.48 6.09 -4.31
N VAL A 9 30.59 6.62 -5.16
CA VAL A 9 30.94 7.69 -6.11
C VAL A 9 30.23 9.01 -5.80
N LYS A 10 29.76 9.19 -4.56
CA LYS A 10 29.18 10.46 -4.12
C LYS A 10 30.28 11.41 -3.61
N PRO A 11 30.23 12.72 -3.93
CA PRO A 11 29.28 13.39 -4.82
C PRO A 11 29.82 13.48 -6.27
N ASN A 12 28.94 13.21 -7.25
CA ASN A 12 29.15 13.41 -8.71
C ASN A 12 30.19 12.56 -9.46
N GLY A 13 30.34 11.28 -9.16
CA GLY A 13 31.02 10.38 -10.09
C GLY A 13 30.11 9.28 -10.64
N GLN A 14 30.45 8.84 -11.84
CA GLN A 14 29.92 7.65 -12.49
C GLN A 14 31.10 6.74 -12.75
N ILE A 15 30.96 5.45 -12.42
CA ILE A 15 31.97 4.44 -12.71
C ILE A 15 31.29 3.40 -13.59
N GLU A 16 31.76 3.27 -14.81
CA GLU A 16 31.41 2.16 -15.69
C GLU A 16 32.34 0.99 -15.38
N ILE A 17 31.75 -0.18 -15.12
CA ILE A 17 32.51 -1.42 -14.97
C ILE A 17 32.34 -2.20 -16.27
N PRO A 18 33.42 -2.44 -17.04
CA PRO A 18 33.36 -3.26 -18.23
C PRO A 18 32.89 -4.68 -17.91
N PHE A 19 32.13 -5.27 -18.83
CA PHE A 19 31.68 -6.65 -18.73
C PHE A 19 32.87 -7.61 -18.54
N GLY A 20 32.80 -8.49 -17.54
CA GLY A 20 33.85 -9.42 -17.14
C GLY A 20 34.77 -8.91 -16.03
N ASN A 21 34.77 -7.61 -15.72
CA ASN A 21 35.57 -7.02 -14.64
C ASN A 21 34.82 -6.90 -13.30
N GLU A 22 33.55 -7.31 -13.24
CA GLU A 22 32.71 -7.18 -12.06
C GLU A 22 33.29 -7.94 -10.87
N ARG A 23 33.79 -9.16 -11.08
CA ARG A 23 34.37 -9.96 -10.00
C ARG A 23 35.61 -9.29 -9.40
N ALA A 24 36.49 -8.74 -10.25
CA ALA A 24 37.71 -8.08 -9.80
C ALA A 24 37.41 -6.79 -9.02
N PHE A 25 36.41 -6.03 -9.49
CA PHE A 25 35.94 -4.83 -8.82
C PHE A 25 35.28 -5.14 -7.46
N LEU A 26 34.46 -6.19 -7.40
CA LEU A 26 33.74 -6.56 -6.18
C LEU A 26 34.66 -7.19 -5.13
N ALA A 27 35.66 -7.96 -5.54
CA ALA A 27 36.56 -8.71 -4.66
C ALA A 27 37.09 -7.95 -3.42
N PRO A 28 37.64 -6.72 -3.53
CA PRO A 28 38.15 -5.98 -2.38
C PRO A 28 37.07 -5.35 -1.50
N LEU A 29 35.80 -5.33 -1.94
CA LEU A 29 34.74 -4.68 -1.18
C LEU A 29 34.41 -5.45 0.10
N SER A 30 33.92 -4.73 1.10
CA SER A 30 33.36 -5.35 2.31
C SER A 30 32.11 -6.13 1.97
N ILE A 31 31.92 -7.27 2.63
CA ILE A 31 30.72 -8.09 2.50
C ILE A 31 29.42 -7.31 2.83
N MET A 32 29.51 -6.30 3.69
CA MET A 32 28.38 -5.42 4.06
C MET A 32 27.86 -4.58 2.89
N LYS A 33 28.61 -4.48 1.79
CA LYS A 33 28.19 -3.75 0.58
C LYS A 33 27.34 -4.61 -0.36
N ILE A 34 27.30 -5.93 -0.18
CA ILE A 34 26.49 -6.81 -1.04
C ILE A 34 25.00 -6.59 -0.74
N PRO A 35 24.14 -6.34 -1.76
CA PRO A 35 22.71 -6.19 -1.57
C PRO A 35 22.12 -7.51 -1.05
N GLY A 36 21.31 -7.43 0.00
CA GLY A 36 20.74 -8.59 0.68
C GLY A 36 21.49 -9.02 1.94
N ILE A 37 22.68 -8.46 2.22
CA ILE A 37 23.38 -8.63 3.49
C ILE A 37 23.02 -7.45 4.41
N GLY A 38 22.13 -7.71 5.36
CA GLY A 38 21.85 -6.78 6.46
C GLY A 38 22.86 -6.92 7.60
N LYS A 39 22.75 -6.05 8.62
CA LYS A 39 23.65 -6.02 9.78
C LYS A 39 23.85 -7.39 10.44
N GLU A 40 22.76 -8.10 10.74
CA GLU A 40 22.80 -9.41 11.40
C GLU A 40 23.53 -10.47 10.58
N THR A 41 23.20 -10.56 9.29
CA THR A 41 23.85 -11.49 8.35
C THR A 41 25.31 -11.14 8.17
N GLY A 42 25.63 -9.85 8.03
CA GLY A 42 27.00 -9.37 7.93
C GLY A 42 27.83 -9.71 9.16
N TYR A 43 27.31 -9.50 10.37
CA TYR A 43 27.99 -9.89 11.60
C TYR A 43 28.24 -11.40 11.71
N LYS A 44 27.32 -12.24 11.22
CA LYS A 44 27.56 -13.69 11.14
C LYS A 44 28.75 -14.02 10.26
N PHE A 45 28.86 -13.40 9.09
CA PHE A 45 30.01 -13.60 8.20
C PHE A 45 31.31 -13.07 8.78
N LEU A 46 31.29 -11.88 9.40
CA LEU A 46 32.46 -11.33 10.10
C LEU A 46 32.95 -12.25 11.22
N LYS A 47 32.03 -12.84 12.00
CA LYS A 47 32.36 -13.84 13.03
C LYS A 47 32.97 -15.12 12.46
N MET A 48 32.68 -15.47 11.22
CA MET A 48 33.30 -16.59 10.50
C MET A 48 34.61 -16.21 9.80
N GLY A 49 35.10 -14.98 9.98
CA GLY A 49 36.31 -14.46 9.33
C GLY A 49 36.12 -14.02 7.88
N VAL A 50 34.87 -13.88 7.42
CA VAL A 50 34.54 -13.49 6.04
C VAL A 50 34.24 -12.00 6.01
N GLU A 51 35.25 -11.19 5.72
CA GLU A 51 35.12 -9.72 5.73
C GLU A 51 34.89 -9.11 4.34
N THR A 52 35.39 -9.77 3.28
CA THR A 52 35.42 -9.26 1.92
C THR A 52 34.59 -10.13 0.97
N VAL A 53 34.14 -9.53 -0.13
CA VAL A 53 33.40 -10.24 -1.17
C VAL A 53 34.25 -11.35 -1.80
N ARG A 54 35.56 -11.14 -1.94
CA ARG A 54 36.49 -12.18 -2.40
C ARG A 54 36.40 -13.43 -1.53
N MET A 55 36.53 -13.27 -0.21
CA MET A 55 36.47 -14.38 0.74
C MET A 55 35.13 -15.09 0.65
N LEU A 56 34.01 -14.37 0.50
CA LEU A 56 32.70 -14.98 0.28
C LEU A 56 32.63 -15.78 -1.02
N SER A 57 33.23 -15.29 -2.11
CA SER A 57 33.22 -15.93 -3.42
C SER A 57 34.04 -17.23 -3.50
N ASP A 58 35.02 -17.37 -2.62
CA ASP A 58 35.91 -18.53 -2.52
C ASP A 58 35.31 -19.66 -1.67
N ILE A 59 34.27 -19.38 -0.88
CA ILE A 59 33.56 -20.40 -0.10
C ILE A 59 32.78 -21.32 -1.05
N PRO A 60 32.87 -22.66 -0.87
CA PRO A 60 32.04 -23.60 -1.61
C PRO A 60 30.54 -23.30 -1.45
N VAL A 61 29.82 -23.22 -2.58
CA VAL A 61 28.39 -22.91 -2.61
C VAL A 61 27.55 -23.86 -1.74
N VAL A 62 27.97 -25.11 -1.59
CA VAL A 62 27.31 -26.12 -0.75
C VAL A 62 27.31 -25.69 0.72
N LEU A 63 28.40 -25.10 1.22
CA LEU A 63 28.48 -24.63 2.61
C LEU A 63 27.57 -23.42 2.84
N LEU A 64 27.54 -22.48 1.89
CA LEU A 64 26.65 -21.32 1.98
C LEU A 64 25.18 -21.72 1.89
N ARG A 65 24.85 -22.72 1.05
CA ARG A 65 23.51 -23.29 0.97
C ARG A 65 23.12 -24.01 2.26
N ASN A 66 24.04 -24.72 2.91
CA ASN A 66 23.78 -25.37 4.20
C ASN A 66 23.58 -24.33 5.32
N LEU A 67 24.31 -23.22 5.29
CA LEU A 67 24.21 -22.16 6.30
C LEU A 67 22.94 -21.31 6.17
N MET A 68 22.55 -20.94 4.94
CA MET A 68 21.52 -19.92 4.69
C MET A 68 20.43 -20.36 3.69
N GLY A 69 20.46 -21.61 3.24
CA GLY A 69 19.55 -22.11 2.21
C GLY A 69 19.76 -21.43 0.87
N LYS A 70 18.65 -21.16 0.16
CA LYS A 70 18.66 -20.51 -1.17
C LYS A 70 19.33 -19.14 -1.15
N THR A 71 19.21 -18.40 -0.05
CA THR A 71 19.84 -17.07 0.10
C THR A 71 21.36 -17.16 0.07
N GLY A 72 21.95 -18.22 0.62
CA GLY A 72 23.40 -18.41 0.59
C GLY A 72 23.94 -18.64 -0.82
N GLU A 73 23.21 -19.38 -1.64
CA GLU A 73 23.54 -19.57 -3.05
C GLU A 73 23.41 -18.27 -3.85
N GLU A 74 22.37 -17.49 -3.59
CA GLU A 74 22.19 -16.18 -4.23
C GLU A 74 23.31 -15.20 -3.86
N LEU A 75 23.71 -15.16 -2.58
CA LEU A 75 24.85 -14.35 -2.13
C LEU A 75 26.16 -14.79 -2.78
N TRP A 76 26.36 -16.09 -2.96
CA TRP A 76 27.51 -16.63 -3.67
C TRP A 76 27.55 -16.17 -5.14
N ARG A 77 26.42 -16.24 -5.86
CA ARG A 77 26.31 -15.74 -7.24
C ARG A 77 26.62 -14.24 -7.32
N ARG A 78 26.02 -13.44 -6.44
CA ARG A 78 26.27 -11.99 -6.35
C ARG A 78 27.71 -11.64 -6.05
N SER A 79 28.37 -12.41 -5.17
CA SER A 79 29.80 -12.21 -4.86
C SER A 79 30.73 -12.40 -6.07
N ARG A 80 30.26 -13.14 -7.08
CA ARG A 80 30.94 -13.38 -8.35
C ARG A 80 30.47 -12.47 -9.48
N GLY A 81 29.62 -11.48 -9.17
CA GLY A 81 29.04 -10.56 -10.16
C GLY A 81 27.90 -11.15 -10.99
N ILE A 82 27.39 -12.34 -10.63
CA ILE A 82 26.32 -13.01 -11.34
C ILE A 82 24.97 -12.58 -10.74
N ASP A 83 24.19 -11.84 -11.52
CA ASP A 83 22.81 -11.45 -11.20
C ASP A 83 21.97 -11.45 -12.48
N GLU A 84 21.21 -12.53 -12.66
CA GLU A 84 20.33 -12.77 -13.83
C GLU A 84 18.93 -12.15 -13.63
N SER A 85 18.70 -11.42 -12.53
CA SER A 85 17.39 -10.84 -12.23
C SER A 85 17.01 -9.84 -13.33
N PRO A 86 15.87 -10.04 -14.01
CA PRO A 86 15.44 -9.09 -15.03
C PRO A 86 15.06 -7.77 -14.37
N VAL A 87 15.29 -6.66 -15.09
CA VAL A 87 14.74 -5.37 -14.69
C VAL A 87 13.24 -5.39 -14.95
N ILE A 88 12.45 -5.48 -13.87
CA ILE A 88 11.00 -5.49 -13.94
C ILE A 88 10.50 -4.05 -13.76
N PRO A 89 9.91 -3.41 -14.79
CA PRO A 89 9.53 -2.00 -14.74
C PRO A 89 8.31 -1.74 -13.84
N TYR A 90 7.46 -2.76 -13.63
CA TYR A 90 6.24 -2.65 -12.85
C TYR A 90 6.10 -3.82 -11.88
N HIS A 91 5.89 -3.51 -10.60
CA HIS A 91 5.51 -4.48 -9.59
C HIS A 91 4.13 -4.13 -9.08
N GLU A 92 3.19 -5.09 -9.14
CA GLU A 92 1.89 -4.90 -8.51
C GLU A 92 2.04 -4.85 -6.99
N GLN A 93 1.42 -3.85 -6.37
CA GLN A 93 1.40 -3.74 -4.92
C GLN A 93 0.61 -4.91 -4.30
N LYS A 94 1.30 -5.77 -3.56
CA LYS A 94 0.70 -6.96 -2.91
C LYS A 94 0.06 -6.68 -1.56
N SER A 95 0.37 -5.54 -0.94
CA SER A 95 -0.14 -5.16 0.37
C SER A 95 -0.05 -3.65 0.62
N ILE A 96 -0.95 -3.15 1.45
CA ILE A 96 -0.90 -1.78 1.99
C ILE A 96 -0.87 -1.89 3.51
N SER A 97 0.00 -1.14 4.19
CA SER A 97 0.09 -1.18 5.64
C SER A 97 0.49 0.16 6.22
N THR A 98 0.02 0.44 7.43
CA THR A 98 0.47 1.56 8.26
C THR A 98 0.78 1.03 9.65
N GLU A 99 1.87 1.53 10.22
CA GLU A 99 2.27 1.24 11.59
C GLU A 99 2.68 2.54 12.29
N ASN A 100 2.50 2.57 13.61
CA ASN A 100 2.89 3.68 14.45
C ASN A 100 3.71 3.18 15.64
N THR A 101 4.94 3.68 15.76
CA THR A 101 5.79 3.46 16.94
C THR A 101 5.57 4.61 17.91
N PHE A 102 5.18 4.30 19.13
CA PHE A 102 4.85 5.30 20.14
C PHE A 102 6.11 5.89 20.78
N GLN A 103 6.04 7.16 21.17
CA GLN A 103 7.11 7.82 21.92
C GLN A 103 7.20 7.28 23.35
N GLN A 104 6.04 7.06 23.97
CA GLN A 104 5.89 6.42 25.26
C GLN A 104 5.05 5.15 25.10
N ASP A 105 5.56 4.03 25.60
CA ASP A 105 4.84 2.75 25.58
C ASP A 105 3.56 2.89 26.43
N THR A 106 2.43 2.34 25.96
CA THR A 106 1.10 2.60 26.53
C THR A 106 0.22 1.35 26.61
N ILE A 107 -0.74 1.35 27.53
CA ILE A 107 -1.84 0.37 27.65
C ILE A 107 -3.21 1.05 27.58
N ASP A 108 -3.24 2.33 27.23
CA ASP A 108 -4.49 3.08 27.11
C ASP A 108 -5.30 2.56 25.93
N MET A 109 -6.31 1.76 26.24
CA MET A 109 -7.16 1.08 25.26
C MET A 109 -7.98 2.07 24.42
N SER A 110 -8.34 3.23 24.97
CA SER A 110 -9.07 4.25 24.22
C SER A 110 -8.18 4.88 23.15
N PHE A 111 -6.94 5.22 23.52
CA PHE A 111 -5.94 5.73 22.58
C PHE A 111 -5.60 4.69 21.50
N LEU A 112 -5.37 3.45 21.89
CA LEU A 112 -5.02 2.36 20.97
C LEU A 112 -6.15 2.08 19.98
N ASP A 113 -7.41 2.08 20.43
CA ASP A 113 -8.58 1.89 19.57
C ASP A 113 -8.73 3.05 18.58
N ALA A 114 -8.59 4.29 19.04
CA ALA A 114 -8.65 5.47 18.18
C ALA A 114 -7.58 5.44 17.08
N GLU A 115 -6.35 5.05 17.45
CA GLU A 115 -5.23 4.97 16.51
C GLU A 115 -5.42 3.82 15.50
N LEU A 116 -5.98 2.68 15.90
CA LEU A 116 -6.34 1.58 14.98
C LEU A 116 -7.41 2.03 13.98
N VAL A 117 -8.44 2.75 14.43
CA VAL A 117 -9.48 3.31 13.55
C VAL A 117 -8.85 4.25 12.54
N ARG A 118 -8.02 5.19 13.01
CA ARG A 118 -7.32 6.18 12.17
C ARG A 118 -6.44 5.51 11.10
N MET A 119 -5.66 4.50 11.46
CA MET A 119 -4.83 3.75 10.51
C MET A 119 -5.69 2.99 9.49
N THR A 120 -6.79 2.39 9.95
CA THR A 120 -7.70 1.64 9.09
C THR A 120 -8.38 2.54 8.05
N GLU A 121 -8.93 3.68 8.48
CA GLU A 121 -9.57 4.66 7.57
C GLU A 121 -8.57 5.22 6.56
N LYS A 122 -7.33 5.46 6.98
CA LYS A 122 -6.27 5.91 6.07
C LYS A 122 -6.01 4.88 4.97
N ILE A 123 -5.80 3.62 5.34
CA ILE A 123 -5.52 2.57 4.35
C ILE A 123 -6.74 2.32 3.46
N ALA A 124 -7.95 2.38 4.02
CA ALA A 124 -9.18 2.18 3.27
C ALA A 124 -9.42 3.31 2.25
N PHE A 125 -9.12 4.55 2.60
CA PHE A 125 -9.09 5.67 1.65
C PHE A 125 -8.06 5.44 0.52
N GLU A 126 -6.86 4.96 0.85
CA GLU A 126 -5.84 4.61 -0.15
C GLU A 126 -6.33 3.47 -1.08
N LEU A 127 -6.99 2.44 -0.54
CA LEU A 127 -7.59 1.36 -1.33
C LEU A 127 -8.65 1.88 -2.30
N ARG A 128 -9.53 2.79 -1.86
CA ARG A 128 -10.57 3.38 -2.70
C ARG A 128 -9.96 4.25 -3.81
N ASN A 129 -8.96 5.07 -3.49
CA ASN A 129 -8.25 5.86 -4.50
C ASN A 129 -7.51 4.99 -5.54
N GLN A 130 -7.10 3.78 -5.17
CA GLN A 130 -6.48 2.81 -6.08
C GLN A 130 -7.49 1.89 -6.79
N ASN A 131 -8.81 2.02 -6.53
CA ASN A 131 -9.85 1.09 -6.99
C ASN A 131 -9.54 -0.38 -6.66
N ARG A 132 -9.12 -0.62 -5.41
CA ARG A 132 -8.76 -1.95 -4.91
C ARG A 132 -9.61 -2.38 -3.72
N LEU A 133 -9.75 -3.68 -3.56
CA LEU A 133 -10.36 -4.34 -2.41
C LEU A 133 -9.31 -5.16 -1.65
N THR A 134 -9.51 -5.39 -0.36
CA THR A 134 -8.67 -6.28 0.45
C THR A 134 -9.43 -7.53 0.86
N GLY A 135 -8.76 -8.69 0.84
CA GLY A 135 -9.31 -9.98 1.27
C GLY A 135 -8.73 -10.50 2.59
N CYS A 136 -7.69 -9.86 3.13
CA CYS A 136 -7.09 -10.26 4.41
C CYS A 136 -6.59 -9.06 5.20
N ILE A 137 -6.84 -9.12 6.50
CA ILE A 137 -6.47 -8.09 7.47
C ILE A 137 -5.52 -8.71 8.47
N THR A 138 -4.40 -8.04 8.71
CA THR A 138 -3.41 -8.40 9.72
C THR A 138 -3.26 -7.23 10.70
N VAL A 139 -3.35 -7.52 11.99
CA VAL A 139 -3.01 -6.56 13.05
C VAL A 139 -1.72 -7.02 13.73
N LYS A 140 -0.84 -6.07 14.01
CA LYS A 140 0.45 -6.27 14.65
C LYS A 140 0.50 -5.47 15.94
N ILE A 141 0.98 -6.10 17.01
CA ILE A 141 1.34 -5.46 18.28
C ILE A 141 2.80 -5.80 18.54
N ARG A 142 3.58 -4.80 18.94
CA ARG A 142 4.90 -5.00 19.56
C ARG A 142 4.85 -4.46 20.97
N TYR A 143 5.21 -5.30 21.92
CA TYR A 143 5.29 -4.94 23.33
C TYR A 143 6.63 -4.23 23.65
N SER A 144 6.73 -3.68 24.87
CA SER A 144 7.92 -2.96 25.36
C SER A 144 9.18 -3.86 25.48
N ASP A 145 8.99 -5.18 25.55
CA ASP A 145 10.06 -6.20 25.50
C ASP A 145 10.54 -6.51 24.06
N PHE A 146 10.03 -5.77 23.06
CA PHE A 146 10.26 -5.95 21.63
C PHE A 146 9.69 -7.25 21.03
N GLU A 147 8.93 -8.04 21.80
CA GLU A 147 8.21 -9.19 21.25
C GLU A 147 7.07 -8.70 20.35
N THR A 148 6.98 -9.30 19.16
CA THR A 148 6.02 -8.90 18.13
C THR A 148 5.02 -10.01 17.90
N HIS A 149 3.73 -9.71 18.05
CA HIS A 149 2.64 -10.63 17.78
C HIS A 149 1.80 -10.11 16.61
N THR A 150 1.37 -11.05 15.76
CA THR A 150 0.53 -10.75 14.61
C THR A 150 -0.58 -11.78 14.51
N ILE A 151 -1.82 -11.32 14.35
CA ILE A 151 -2.94 -12.18 13.95
C ILE A 151 -3.49 -11.66 12.63
N GLN A 152 -3.83 -12.59 11.75
CA GLN A 152 -4.48 -12.30 10.48
C GLN A 152 -5.87 -12.95 10.42
N LYS A 153 -6.79 -12.32 9.69
CA LYS A 153 -8.13 -12.82 9.43
C LYS A 153 -8.50 -12.55 7.98
N THR A 154 -8.95 -13.59 7.28
CA THR A 154 -9.52 -13.48 5.95
C THR A 154 -10.93 -12.93 6.05
N VAL A 155 -11.27 -12.00 5.15
CA VAL A 155 -12.58 -11.38 5.05
C VAL A 155 -13.06 -11.42 3.59
N PRO A 156 -14.38 -11.37 3.34
CA PRO A 156 -14.88 -11.06 2.00
C PRO A 156 -14.26 -9.77 1.48
N TYR A 157 -13.97 -9.72 0.18
CA TYR A 157 -13.30 -8.58 -0.43
C TYR A 157 -14.08 -7.29 -0.20
N THR A 158 -13.45 -6.33 0.48
CA THR A 158 -14.09 -5.05 0.82
C THR A 158 -13.09 -3.90 0.86
N ASN A 159 -13.60 -2.68 0.70
CA ASN A 159 -12.91 -1.42 0.95
C ASN A 159 -13.72 -0.48 1.86
N GLY A 160 -14.75 -1.02 2.54
CA GLY A 160 -15.66 -0.26 3.40
C GLY A 160 -15.11 -0.09 4.82
N ASP A 161 -15.03 1.15 5.29
CA ASP A 161 -14.40 1.49 6.58
C ASP A 161 -15.05 0.74 7.75
N LEU A 162 -16.38 0.65 7.78
CA LEU A 162 -17.13 0.02 8.87
C LEU A 162 -16.76 -1.46 9.09
N ILE A 163 -16.69 -2.24 8.00
CA ILE A 163 -16.35 -3.67 8.05
C ILE A 163 -14.89 -3.85 8.45
N LEU A 164 -14.01 -3.04 7.87
CA LEU A 164 -12.57 -3.09 8.13
C LEU A 164 -12.27 -2.73 9.60
N VAL A 165 -12.80 -1.62 10.10
CA VAL A 165 -12.61 -1.16 11.49
C VAL A 165 -13.16 -2.18 12.49
N LYS A 166 -14.37 -2.72 12.24
CA LYS A 166 -14.94 -3.77 13.09
C LYS A 166 -14.02 -4.98 13.16
N THR A 167 -13.52 -5.43 12.00
CA THR A 167 -12.64 -6.61 11.94
C THR A 167 -11.30 -6.36 12.62
N VAL A 168 -10.69 -5.19 12.42
CA VAL A 168 -9.44 -4.80 13.09
C VAL A 168 -9.62 -4.80 14.61
N ARG A 169 -10.72 -4.26 15.13
CA ARG A 169 -11.05 -4.28 16.57
C ARG A 169 -11.20 -5.70 17.11
N GLU A 170 -11.87 -6.57 16.38
CA GLU A 170 -12.01 -7.99 16.77
C GLU A 170 -10.65 -8.70 16.83
N ILE A 171 -9.78 -8.47 15.84
CA ILE A 171 -8.43 -9.05 15.83
C ILE A 171 -7.61 -8.49 17.00
N PHE A 172 -7.65 -7.18 17.21
CA PHE A 172 -6.90 -6.53 18.29
C PHE A 172 -7.28 -7.06 19.67
N ARG A 173 -8.59 -7.24 19.94
CA ARG A 173 -9.06 -7.84 21.21
C ARG A 173 -8.54 -9.26 21.44
N LYS A 174 -8.37 -10.05 20.37
CA LYS A 174 -7.78 -11.40 20.45
C LYS A 174 -6.27 -11.37 20.59
N LEU A 175 -5.61 -10.37 20.02
CA LEU A 175 -4.16 -10.23 20.04
C LEU A 175 -3.63 -9.65 21.36
N TYR A 176 -4.44 -8.82 22.02
CA TYR A 176 -4.11 -8.19 23.29
C TYR A 176 -4.39 -9.13 24.48
N GLU A 177 -3.49 -10.10 24.67
CA GLU A 177 -3.57 -11.06 25.78
C GLU A 177 -2.67 -10.69 26.97
N ARG A 178 -1.57 -9.98 26.71
CA ARG A 178 -0.56 -9.68 27.73
C ARG A 178 -0.83 -8.32 28.38
N ARG A 179 -0.65 -8.26 29.70
CA ARG A 179 -0.67 -7.01 30.48
C ARG A 179 0.68 -6.27 30.42
N LEU A 180 1.25 -6.16 29.23
CA LEU A 180 2.50 -5.44 28.97
C LEU A 180 2.23 -4.16 28.19
N LEU A 181 3.10 -3.17 28.35
CA LEU A 181 3.00 -1.92 27.60
C LEU A 181 3.21 -2.18 26.10
N ILE A 182 2.41 -1.52 25.27
CA ILE A 182 2.51 -1.58 23.82
C ILE A 182 3.40 -0.44 23.33
N ARG A 183 4.39 -0.79 22.51
CA ARG A 183 5.33 0.13 21.89
C ARG A 183 4.95 0.51 20.46
N LEU A 184 4.33 -0.42 19.73
CA LEU A 184 3.93 -0.22 18.34
C LEU A 184 2.67 -1.02 18.03
N ILE A 185 1.77 -0.39 17.27
CA ILE A 185 0.65 -1.07 16.62
C ILE A 185 0.72 -0.85 15.11
N GLY A 186 0.17 -1.80 14.35
CA GLY A 186 0.08 -1.66 12.90
C GLY A 186 -1.04 -2.49 12.31
N VAL A 187 -1.55 -2.00 11.18
CA VAL A 187 -2.57 -2.66 10.37
C VAL A 187 -2.01 -2.87 8.98
N ARG A 188 -2.21 -4.08 8.45
CA ARG A 188 -1.78 -4.48 7.10
C ARG A 188 -2.92 -5.18 6.38
N PHE A 189 -3.13 -4.79 5.14
CA PHE A 189 -4.08 -5.38 4.22
C PHE A 189 -3.33 -6.12 3.11
N THR A 190 -3.76 -7.35 2.83
CA THR A 190 -3.18 -8.25 1.82
C THR A 190 -4.28 -8.91 1.01
N HIS A 191 -3.91 -9.64 -0.05
CA HIS A 191 -4.84 -10.09 -1.09
C HIS A 191 -5.57 -8.89 -1.69
N LEU A 192 -4.80 -8.01 -2.30
CA LEU A 192 -5.36 -6.84 -2.97
C LEU A 192 -5.82 -7.26 -4.36
N ILE A 193 -7.07 -6.98 -4.70
CA ILE A 193 -7.61 -7.21 -6.04
C ILE A 193 -8.10 -5.89 -6.63
N ALA A 194 -7.98 -5.75 -7.95
CA ALA A 194 -8.59 -4.65 -8.67
C ALA A 194 -10.11 -4.86 -8.72
N GLY A 195 -10.87 -3.82 -8.40
CA GLY A 195 -12.33 -3.89 -8.43
C GLY A 195 -12.98 -2.82 -7.57
N THR A 196 -14.20 -2.49 -7.94
CA THR A 196 -15.12 -1.74 -7.09
C THR A 196 -15.90 -2.72 -6.23
N TYR A 197 -16.21 -2.33 -5.00
CA TYR A 197 -16.93 -3.17 -4.05
C TYR A 197 -18.29 -3.56 -4.64
N GLN A 198 -18.55 -4.87 -4.73
CA GLN A 198 -19.80 -5.38 -5.27
C GLN A 198 -20.91 -5.15 -4.24
N ILE A 199 -21.86 -4.30 -4.59
CA ILE A 199 -22.99 -3.88 -3.75
C ILE A 199 -23.76 -5.13 -3.31
N ASN A 200 -23.90 -5.33 -2.00
CA ASN A 200 -24.90 -6.25 -1.49
C ASN A 200 -26.23 -5.50 -1.43
N MET A 201 -27.11 -5.77 -2.40
CA MET A 201 -28.45 -5.15 -2.54
C MET A 201 -29.32 -5.21 -1.26
N PHE A 202 -28.96 -6.05 -0.28
CA PHE A 202 -29.71 -6.26 0.95
C PHE A 202 -28.99 -5.81 2.23
N GLN A 203 -27.68 -5.50 2.18
CA GLN A 203 -26.88 -5.24 3.39
C GLN A 203 -26.18 -3.88 3.38
N ASP A 204 -25.90 -3.32 2.20
CA ASP A 204 -25.27 -2.01 2.07
C ASP A 204 -26.32 -0.96 1.70
N THR A 205 -26.67 -0.09 2.64
CA THR A 205 -27.54 1.04 2.34
C THR A 205 -26.82 1.97 1.36
N SER A 206 -27.46 2.30 0.24
CA SER A 206 -26.97 3.29 -0.75
C SER A 206 -26.44 4.58 -0.09
N GLU A 207 -27.04 4.96 1.05
CA GLU A 207 -26.61 6.07 1.91
C GLU A 207 -25.16 5.97 2.40
N LEU A 208 -24.70 4.79 2.85
CA LEU A 208 -23.32 4.61 3.34
C LEU A 208 -22.30 4.77 2.22
N ILE A 209 -22.65 4.33 1.01
CA ILE A 209 -21.78 4.47 -0.16
C ILE A 209 -21.69 5.94 -0.57
N HIS A 210 -22.83 6.64 -0.61
CA HIS A 210 -22.84 8.08 -0.88
C HIS A 210 -22.06 8.85 0.17
N LEU A 211 -22.13 8.44 1.44
CA LEU A 211 -21.32 9.01 2.51
C LEU A 211 -19.83 8.80 2.25
N TYR A 212 -19.38 7.59 1.92
CA TYR A 212 -17.96 7.34 1.60
C TYR A 212 -17.49 8.18 0.41
N HIS A 213 -18.27 8.24 -0.67
CA HIS A 213 -17.92 9.07 -1.83
C HIS A 213 -17.87 10.57 -1.50
N ALA A 214 -18.78 11.07 -0.67
CA ALA A 214 -18.77 12.47 -0.24
C ALA A 214 -17.53 12.78 0.62
N VAL A 215 -17.22 11.92 1.61
CA VAL A 215 -16.05 12.07 2.46
C VAL A 215 -14.76 12.00 1.64
N ASP A 216 -14.66 11.05 0.71
CA ASP A 216 -13.49 10.88 -0.14
C ASP A 216 -13.32 12.07 -1.10
N SER A 217 -14.41 12.61 -1.64
CA SER A 217 -14.37 13.81 -2.50
C SER A 217 -13.79 15.02 -1.76
N ILE A 218 -14.21 15.23 -0.51
CA ILE A 218 -13.68 16.31 0.34
C ILE A 218 -12.19 16.06 0.66
N LYS A 219 -11.82 14.82 0.99
CA LYS A 219 -10.41 14.47 1.25
C LYS A 219 -9.52 14.63 0.01
N ASN A 220 -10.03 14.35 -1.17
CA ASN A 220 -9.31 14.55 -2.43
C ASN A 220 -9.13 16.03 -2.77
N GLN A 221 -10.12 16.87 -2.44
CA GLN A 221 -10.06 18.32 -2.72
C GLN A 221 -9.23 19.11 -1.71
N PHE A 222 -9.34 18.80 -0.41
CA PHE A 222 -8.75 19.59 0.68
C PHE A 222 -7.61 18.88 1.42
N GLY A 223 -7.33 17.62 1.07
CA GLY A 223 -6.30 16.79 1.69
C GLY A 223 -6.86 15.79 2.71
N ALA A 224 -6.14 14.66 2.85
CA ALA A 224 -6.60 13.51 3.63
C ALA A 224 -6.77 13.78 5.15
N GLY A 225 -6.19 14.85 5.68
CA GLY A 225 -6.24 15.20 7.10
C GLY A 225 -7.44 16.07 7.53
N VAL A 226 -8.29 16.50 6.59
CA VAL A 226 -9.37 17.46 6.88
C VAL A 226 -10.58 16.81 7.54
N LEU A 227 -10.83 15.53 7.25
CA LEU A 227 -11.94 14.77 7.82
C LEU A 227 -11.44 13.44 8.38
N SER A 228 -11.86 13.13 9.60
CA SER A 228 -11.67 11.82 10.23
C SER A 228 -12.87 11.51 11.11
N SER A 229 -13.10 10.23 11.39
CA SER A 229 -14.18 9.84 12.30
C SER A 229 -13.95 10.39 13.70
N ALA A 230 -15.04 10.68 14.43
CA ALA A 230 -14.96 11.10 15.83
C ALA A 230 -14.18 10.09 16.69
N ALA A 231 -14.28 8.80 16.37
CA ALA A 231 -13.51 7.74 17.04
C ALA A 231 -12.00 7.87 16.81
N ALA A 232 -11.56 8.50 15.71
CA ALA A 232 -10.15 8.75 15.39
C ALA A 232 -9.64 10.11 15.92
N ILE A 233 -10.54 11.06 16.22
CA ILE A 233 -10.19 12.45 16.56
C ILE A 233 -9.73 12.61 18.02
N GLN A 234 -9.84 11.58 18.88
CA GLN A 234 -9.61 11.75 20.30
C GLN A 234 -8.74 10.65 20.91
N GLN A 235 -7.44 10.94 21.02
CA GLN A 235 -6.65 11.00 22.26
C GLN A 235 -5.20 11.33 21.91
N ARG A 236 -4.63 12.38 22.53
CA ARG A 236 -3.19 12.69 22.37
C ARG A 236 -2.39 11.52 22.97
N GLN A 237 -1.26 11.16 22.36
CA GLN A 237 -0.34 10.19 22.97
C GLN A 237 -0.07 10.61 24.43
N PRO A 238 -0.21 9.69 25.40
CA PRO A 238 0.21 9.96 26.77
C PRO A 238 1.69 10.36 26.75
N GLY A 239 2.03 11.49 27.37
CA GLY A 239 3.40 12.02 27.43
C GLY A 239 3.70 13.25 26.57
N LYS A 240 2.82 13.68 25.66
CA LYS A 240 2.97 14.98 24.98
C LYS A 240 2.42 16.13 25.85
N SER A 241 3.21 16.60 26.82
CA SER A 241 3.01 17.94 27.41
C SER A 241 3.37 19.02 26.37
N GLY A 242 2.54 20.06 26.29
CA GLY A 242 2.35 20.88 25.08
C GLY A 242 3.45 21.86 24.70
N ASN A 243 3.50 22.18 23.40
CA ASN A 243 3.71 23.54 22.90
C ASN A 243 3.27 23.68 21.42
N GLU A 244 1.98 23.51 21.13
CA GLU A 244 1.40 23.90 19.83
C GLU A 244 -0.04 24.45 20.00
N ASP A 245 -0.27 25.27 21.02
CA ASP A 245 -1.44 26.15 21.07
C ASP A 245 -1.08 27.48 20.39
N GLY A 246 -0.96 27.44 19.06
CA GLY A 246 -0.46 28.59 18.31
C GLY A 246 -0.57 28.48 16.79
N ALA A 247 -1.51 27.72 16.23
CA ALA A 247 -1.84 27.81 14.81
C ALA A 247 -3.25 27.27 14.51
N ARG A 248 -4.29 27.95 15.02
CA ARG A 248 -5.60 27.90 14.35
C ARG A 248 -5.43 28.58 13.00
N LYS A 249 -5.05 27.82 11.96
CA LYS A 249 -5.18 28.30 10.58
C LYS A 249 -6.67 28.48 10.31
N SER A 250 -7.07 29.74 10.22
CA SER A 250 -8.36 30.20 9.75
C SER A 250 -8.80 29.43 8.50
N ILE A 251 -10.03 28.91 8.53
CA ILE A 251 -10.74 28.44 7.35
C ILE A 251 -10.74 29.60 6.32
N PRO A 252 -10.16 29.45 5.12
CA PRO A 252 -10.30 30.48 4.10
C PRO A 252 -11.78 30.53 3.68
N GLN A 253 -12.42 31.68 3.82
CA GLN A 253 -13.73 31.92 3.22
C GLN A 253 -13.60 31.83 1.68
N PRO A 254 -14.57 31.22 0.98
CA PRO A 254 -14.56 31.22 -0.48
C PRO A 254 -14.78 32.65 -0.98
N GLN A 255 -13.73 33.24 -1.56
CA GLN A 255 -13.88 34.48 -2.33
C GLN A 255 -14.60 34.16 -3.63
N SER A 256 -15.75 34.81 -3.82
CA SER A 256 -16.47 34.81 -5.08
C SER A 256 -15.62 35.48 -6.16
N THR A 257 -15.14 34.72 -7.13
CA THR A 257 -14.58 35.29 -8.35
C THR A 257 -15.27 34.68 -9.57
N SER A 258 -16.19 35.47 -10.10
CA SER A 258 -16.79 35.37 -11.42
C SER A 258 -15.73 35.23 -12.51
N ILE A 259 -15.63 34.06 -13.14
CA ILE A 259 -14.98 33.90 -14.45
C ILE A 259 -15.74 32.85 -15.28
N TYR A 260 -16.82 33.28 -15.93
CA TYR A 260 -17.23 32.71 -17.21
C TYR A 260 -16.96 33.76 -18.28
N LYS A 261 -15.91 33.59 -19.08
CA LYS A 261 -15.87 34.11 -20.45
C LYS A 261 -14.82 33.40 -21.29
N SER A 262 -15.33 32.85 -22.40
CA SER A 262 -14.66 32.63 -23.69
C SER A 262 -13.42 31.73 -23.74
N ALA A 263 -13.63 30.48 -24.18
CA ALA A 263 -12.85 29.87 -25.26
C ALA A 263 -13.44 28.49 -25.66
N PHE A 264 -14.59 28.50 -26.34
CA PHE A 264 -14.94 27.41 -27.25
C PHE A 264 -15.39 28.03 -28.57
N SER A 265 -14.42 28.26 -29.45
CA SER A 265 -14.65 28.54 -30.85
C SER A 265 -15.24 27.27 -31.48
N LYS A 266 -16.42 27.45 -32.09
CA LYS A 266 -17.02 26.53 -33.05
C LYS A 266 -16.06 26.40 -34.23
N ASP A 267 -15.64 25.17 -34.52
CA ASP A 267 -15.54 24.61 -35.87
C ASP A 267 -15.02 23.18 -35.76
N ARG A 268 -15.96 22.23 -35.65
CA ARG A 268 -15.87 20.90 -36.26
C ARG A 268 -17.16 20.11 -36.03
N TYR A 269 -17.76 19.75 -37.16
CA TYR A 269 -18.87 18.82 -37.41
C TYR A 269 -20.32 19.33 -37.29
N PRO A 270 -21.08 19.26 -38.41
CA PRO A 270 -22.44 19.79 -38.53
C PRO A 270 -23.51 18.73 -38.27
N GLY A 271 -24.72 19.21 -37.95
CA GLY A 271 -25.96 18.54 -38.31
C GLY A 271 -26.56 17.61 -37.26
N ALA A 272 -27.52 18.13 -36.49
CA ALA A 272 -28.90 17.64 -36.43
C ALA A 272 -29.65 18.38 -35.31
N LYS A 273 -30.62 19.21 -35.71
CA LYS A 273 -31.57 19.86 -34.81
C LYS A 273 -32.60 18.81 -34.40
N TYR A 274 -32.90 18.70 -33.11
CA TYR A 274 -34.19 18.17 -32.68
C TYR A 274 -34.79 19.12 -31.63
N ASP A 275 -35.95 19.64 -32.01
CA ASP A 275 -36.78 20.60 -31.31
C ASP A 275 -37.69 19.84 -30.32
N LEU A 276 -37.85 20.38 -29.12
CA LEU A 276 -38.70 19.83 -28.08
C LEU A 276 -40.11 20.43 -28.21
N GLY A 277 -41.10 19.57 -28.47
CA GLY A 277 -42.47 19.79 -28.01
C GLY A 277 -43.55 19.87 -29.09
N LYS A 278 -44.38 18.83 -29.16
CA LYS A 278 -45.86 18.86 -29.22
C LYS A 278 -46.36 17.42 -29.36
N GLY A 279 -47.21 16.99 -28.43
CA GLY A 279 -47.72 15.62 -28.38
C GLY A 279 -48.87 15.36 -29.34
N ILE A 280 -49.09 14.08 -29.69
CA ILE A 280 -50.39 13.52 -30.08
C ILE A 280 -50.34 11.99 -29.84
N ASN A 281 -51.41 11.43 -29.29
CA ASN A 281 -51.69 9.99 -29.18
C ASN A 281 -51.85 9.33 -30.56
N PHE A 282 -51.50 8.04 -30.70
CA PHE A 282 -52.38 6.91 -31.05
C PHE A 282 -51.59 5.68 -31.58
N ALA A 283 -51.91 4.52 -31.00
CA ALA A 283 -52.14 3.23 -31.66
C ALA A 283 -50.98 2.42 -32.33
N ARG A 284 -50.71 1.26 -31.69
CA ARG A 284 -50.77 -0.14 -32.24
C ARG A 284 -49.61 -0.70 -33.09
N LEU A 285 -49.39 -2.01 -32.84
CA LEU A 285 -48.62 -3.03 -33.61
C LEU A 285 -47.09 -2.96 -33.45
N ALA A 286 -46.33 -4.04 -33.35
CA ALA A 286 -46.51 -5.46 -33.08
C ALA A 286 -45.07 -5.99 -32.84
N ALA A 287 -44.88 -6.92 -31.91
CA ALA A 287 -43.62 -7.63 -31.75
C ALA A 287 -43.36 -8.57 -32.94
N PRO A 288 -42.10 -8.95 -33.18
CA PRO A 288 -41.84 -10.33 -33.56
C PRO A 288 -40.79 -11.00 -32.67
N THR A 289 -41.14 -12.22 -32.27
CA THR A 289 -40.33 -13.27 -31.63
C THR A 289 -39.36 -13.97 -32.62
N PRO A 290 -38.44 -14.83 -32.12
CA PRO A 290 -37.19 -15.21 -32.76
C PRO A 290 -37.21 -16.56 -33.48
N ASN A 291 -36.21 -16.81 -34.34
CA ASN A 291 -35.74 -18.10 -34.86
C ASN A 291 -34.56 -17.82 -35.83
N GLN A 292 -33.57 -18.66 -36.14
CA GLN A 292 -33.24 -20.05 -35.82
C GLN A 292 -31.76 -20.30 -36.24
N ILE A 293 -31.16 -21.32 -35.64
CA ILE A 293 -29.90 -22.00 -35.96
C ILE A 293 -29.96 -22.67 -37.34
N ASP A 294 -28.85 -22.74 -38.12
CA ASP A 294 -28.24 -23.97 -38.71
C ASP A 294 -26.94 -23.66 -39.53
N PRO A 295 -26.20 -24.63 -40.15
CA PRO A 295 -24.95 -25.20 -39.63
C PRO A 295 -23.72 -25.09 -40.59
N SER A 296 -22.64 -25.79 -40.21
CA SER A 296 -21.34 -26.09 -40.87
C SER A 296 -21.33 -26.30 -42.39
N PRO A 297 -20.15 -26.24 -43.03
CA PRO A 297 -19.61 -27.49 -43.61
C PRO A 297 -18.12 -27.75 -43.33
N ALA A 298 -17.80 -29.04 -43.38
CA ALA A 298 -16.47 -29.64 -43.28
C ALA A 298 -15.59 -29.36 -44.50
N ASP A 299 -14.28 -29.30 -44.27
CA ASP A 299 -13.24 -30.14 -44.88
C ASP A 299 -11.97 -30.10 -44.00
#